data_AF-A0A941YN78-F1
#
_entry.id   AF-A0A941YN78-F1
#
_cell.length_a   1.000
_cell.length_b   1.000
_cell.length_c   1.000
_cell.angle_alpha   90.00
_cell.angle_beta   90.00
_cell.angle_gamma   90.00
#
_symmetry.space_group_name_H-M   'P 1'
#
loop_
_entity.id
_entity.type
_entity.pdbx_description
1 polymer ?
#
loop_
_entity_poly.entity_id
_entity_poly.type
_entity_poly.pdbx_seq_one_letter_code
_entity_poly.pdbx_strand_id
1 'polypeptide(L)'
;MRWMKTNWRSCNPRAPRLWFNLALVKVPPECIEYVVLRELLHLVDASHGDRFIEALDLDLPDSRERRALLNAQPLSDIQNAS
;
A
#
# COMPACT_ATOMS: atom_id res chain seq x y z
N MET A 1 -2.76 10.92 -6.31
CA MET A 1 -2.70 9.61 -7.01
C MET A 1 -2.10 9.78 -8.40
N ARG A 2 -1.57 8.72 -9.01
CA ARG A 2 -0.99 8.70 -10.38
C ARG A 2 -1.22 7.33 -11.03
N TRP A 3 -1.25 7.27 -12.36
CA TRP A 3 -1.10 6.00 -13.07
C TRP A 3 0.35 5.53 -12.99
N MET A 4 0.57 4.30 -12.53
CA MET A 4 1.90 3.68 -12.44
C MET A 4 1.88 2.29 -13.06
N LYS A 5 2.93 1.92 -13.80
CA LYS A 5 2.97 0.63 -14.53
C LYS A 5 3.21 -0.59 -13.64
N THR A 6 4.02 -0.44 -12.58
CA THR A 6 4.58 -1.59 -11.86
C THR A 6 4.45 -1.53 -10.34
N ASN A 7 3.94 -0.44 -9.78
CA ASN A 7 3.90 -0.25 -8.33
C ASN A 7 2.53 0.24 -7.87
N TRP A 8 2.09 -0.22 -6.70
CA TRP A 8 0.89 0.29 -6.02
C TRP A 8 1.07 1.68 -5.40
N ARG A 9 2.32 2.07 -5.16
CA ARG A 9 2.69 3.34 -4.54
C ARG A 9 4.10 3.76 -4.96
N SER A 10 4.43 5.01 -4.70
CA SER A 10 5.80 5.54 -4.82
C SER A 10 5.99 6.61 -3.75
N CYS A 11 7.13 6.55 -3.06
CA CYS A 11 7.56 7.55 -2.10
C CYS A 11 8.84 8.21 -2.62
N ASN A 12 8.95 9.53 -2.47
CA ASN A 12 10.21 10.24 -2.68
C ASN A 12 10.82 10.54 -1.29
N PRO A 13 11.92 9.90 -0.88
CA PRO A 13 12.51 10.16 0.44
C PRO A 13 12.95 11.63 0.64
N ARG A 14 13.21 12.37 -0.46
CA ARG A 14 13.66 13.77 -0.42
C ARG A 14 12.52 14.78 -0.34
N ALA A 15 11.26 14.35 -0.55
CA ALA A 15 10.09 15.21 -0.47
C ALA A 15 8.94 14.41 0.14
N PRO A 16 8.32 14.83 1.27
CA PRO A 16 7.32 14.04 2.00
C PRO A 16 5.99 13.97 1.24
N ARG A 17 6.00 13.26 0.11
CA ARG A 17 4.89 13.09 -0.81
C ARG A 17 4.71 11.61 -1.07
N LEU A 18 3.56 11.12 -0.66
CA LEU A 18 3.10 9.77 -0.95
C LEU A 18 2.29 9.80 -2.25
N TRP A 19 2.68 8.97 -3.21
CA TRP A 19 1.90 8.74 -4.42
C TRP A 19 1.29 7.35 -4.38
N PHE A 20 -0.01 7.28 -4.61
CA PHE A 20 -0.74 6.02 -4.74
C PHE A 20 -1.14 5.78 -6.20
N ASN A 21 -1.11 4.52 -6.62
CA ASN A 21 -1.53 4.13 -7.96
C ASN A 21 -3.05 4.24 -8.09
N LEU A 22 -3.52 4.84 -9.19
CA LEU A 22 -4.95 4.92 -9.51
C LEU A 22 -5.60 3.54 -9.67
N ALA A 23 -4.85 2.52 -10.04
CA ALA A 23 -5.36 1.15 -10.10
C ALA A 23 -5.91 0.62 -8.76
N LEU A 24 -5.55 1.25 -7.62
CA LEU A 24 -6.10 0.86 -6.31
C LEU A 24 -7.63 0.99 -6.24
N VAL A 25 -8.25 1.82 -7.07
CA VAL A 25 -9.72 1.95 -7.11
C VAL A 25 -10.43 0.70 -7.63
N LYS A 26 -9.69 -0.24 -8.22
CA LYS A 26 -10.20 -1.50 -8.78
C LYS A 26 -9.99 -2.70 -7.85
N VAL A 27 -9.33 -2.54 -6.70
CA VAL A 27 -9.17 -3.61 -5.69
C VAL A 27 -10.16 -3.41 -4.54
N PRO A 28 -10.40 -4.45 -3.71
CA PRO A 28 -11.21 -4.30 -2.51
C PRO A 28 -10.71 -3.15 -1.59
N PRO A 29 -11.62 -2.38 -0.94
CA PRO A 29 -11.24 -1.23 -0.11
C PRO A 29 -10.23 -1.54 1.00
N GLU A 30 -10.30 -2.73 1.60
CA GLU A 30 -9.39 -3.20 2.64
C GLU A 30 -7.92 -3.25 2.19
N CYS A 31 -7.68 -3.49 0.89
CA CYS A 31 -6.36 -3.42 0.28
C CYS A 31 -5.86 -1.98 0.20
N ILE A 32 -6.76 -1.03 -0.06
CA ILE A 32 -6.44 0.41 -0.11
C ILE A 32 -6.04 0.88 1.28
N GLU A 33 -6.80 0.50 2.31
CA GLU A 33 -6.50 0.81 3.71
C GLU A 33 -5.11 0.30 4.11
N TYR A 34 -4.79 -0.95 3.78
CA TYR A 34 -3.46 -1.52 4.01
C TYR A 34 -2.34 -0.70 3.32
N VAL A 35 -2.50 -0.36 2.04
CA VAL A 35 -1.48 0.42 1.31
C VAL A 35 -1.32 1.82 1.89
N VAL A 36 -2.42 2.50 2.23
CA VAL A 36 -2.39 3.84 2.79
C VAL A 36 -1.73 3.85 4.16
N LEU A 37 -2.16 2.99 5.08
CA LEU A 37 -1.60 2.94 6.43
C LEU A 37 -0.10 2.61 6.40
N ARG A 38 0.30 1.61 5.59
CA ARG A 38 1.70 1.24 5.42
C ARG A 38 2.57 2.41 4.96
N GLU A 39 2.08 3.24 4.05
CA GLU A 39 2.82 4.41 3.58
C GLU A 39 2.82 5.58 4.57
N LEU A 40 1.76 5.73 5.38
CA LEU A 40 1.75 6.70 6.47
C LEU A 40 2.75 6.32 7.57
N LEU A 41 2.83 5.03 7.93
CA LEU A 41 3.81 4.54 8.90
C LEU A 41 5.24 4.75 8.40
N HIS A 42 5.48 4.71 7.09
CA HIS A 42 6.78 5.06 6.51
C HIS A 42 7.22 6.52 6.73
N LEU A 43 6.31 7.42 7.06
CA LEU A 43 6.65 8.79 7.45
C LEU A 43 7.16 8.87 8.90
N VAL A 44 6.84 7.88 9.73
CA VAL A 44 7.22 7.82 11.15
C VAL A 44 8.44 6.92 11.35
N ASP A 45 8.45 5.76 10.69
CA ASP A 45 9.55 4.81 10.69
C ASP A 45 9.82 4.35 9.25
N ALA A 46 10.95 4.79 8.69
CA ALA A 46 11.35 4.41 7.34
C ALA A 46 11.80 2.93 7.25
N SER A 47 12.06 2.29 8.38
CA SER A 47 12.41 0.87 8.46
C SER A 47 11.15 -0.01 8.53
N HIS A 48 11.30 -1.29 8.22
CA HIS A 48 10.29 -2.33 8.48
C HIS A 48 10.61 -3.10 9.77
N GLY A 49 11.19 -2.43 10.77
CA GLY A 49 11.56 -3.04 12.05
C GLY A 49 10.35 -3.32 12.96
N ASP A 50 10.62 -3.86 14.15
CA ASP A 50 9.60 -4.29 15.10
C ASP A 50 8.57 -3.20 15.40
N ARG A 51 9.02 -1.96 15.63
CA ARG A 51 8.14 -0.81 15.88
C ARG A 51 7.17 -0.52 14.71
N PHE A 52 7.63 -0.68 13.47
CA PHE A 52 6.77 -0.52 12.29
C PHE A 52 5.70 -1.62 12.26
N ILE A 53 6.10 -2.86 12.51
CA ILE A 53 5.21 -4.02 12.49
C ILE A 53 4.19 -3.92 13.62
N GLU A 54 4.62 -3.57 14.84
CA GLU A 54 3.75 -3.36 15.99
C GLU A 54 2.71 -2.26 15.74
N ALA A 55 3.12 -1.12 15.16
CA ALA A 55 2.18 -0.06 14.81
C ALA A 55 1.17 -0.51 13.75
N LEU A 56 1.64 -1.24 12.73
CA LEU A 56 0.77 -1.77 11.69
C LEU A 56 -0.24 -2.79 12.23
N ASP A 57 0.20 -3.70 13.09
CA ASP A 57 -0.66 -4.74 13.69
C ASP A 57 -1.61 -4.16 14.75
N LEU A 58 -1.24 -3.06 15.42
CA LEU A 58 -2.12 -2.35 16.35
C LEU A 58 -3.27 -1.65 15.62
N ASP A 59 -2.96 -0.90 14.58
CA ASP A 59 -3.95 -0.11 13.83
C ASP A 59 -4.70 -0.96 12.79
N LEU A 60 -4.11 -2.08 12.35
CA LEU A 60 -4.68 -2.99 11.35
C LEU A 60 -4.32 -4.46 11.67
N PRO A 61 -5.01 -5.10 12.63
CA PRO A 61 -4.67 -6.45 13.09
C PRO A 61 -4.71 -7.54 12.00
N ASP A 62 -5.46 -7.32 10.93
CA ASP A 62 -5.58 -8.18 9.74
C ASP A 62 -4.70 -7.72 8.56
N SER A 63 -3.62 -6.99 8.85
CA SER A 63 -2.69 -6.44 7.84
C SER A 63 -2.10 -7.52 6.92
N ARG A 64 -1.90 -8.73 7.43
CA ARG A 64 -1.32 -9.87 6.70
C ARG A 64 -2.30 -10.42 5.68
N GLU A 65 -3.56 -10.58 6.07
CA GLU A 65 -4.66 -11.03 5.22
C GLU A 65 -4.91 -10.02 4.09
N ARG A 66 -4.95 -8.72 4.41
CA ARG A 66 -5.12 -7.65 3.42
C ARG A 66 -3.96 -7.57 2.45
N ARG A 67 -2.73 -7.76 2.93
CA ARG A 67 -1.54 -7.87 2.06
C ARG A 67 -1.65 -9.07 1.13
N ALA A 68 -2.07 -10.23 1.64
CA ALA A 68 -2.27 -11.43 0.84
C ALA A 68 -3.34 -11.21 -0.23
N LEU A 69 -4.47 -10.59 0.15
CA LEU A 69 -5.54 -10.22 -0.78
C LEU A 69 -5.04 -9.27 -1.87
N LEU A 70 -4.29 -8.22 -1.53
CA LEU A 70 -3.68 -7.32 -2.52
C LEU A 70 -2.70 -8.05 -3.45
N ASN A 71 -1.90 -8.98 -2.92
CA ASN A 71 -0.96 -9.75 -3.74
C ASN A 71 -1.65 -10.73 -4.68
N ALA A 72 -2.87 -11.18 -4.34
CA ALA A 72 -3.72 -11.99 -5.22
C ALA A 72 -4.39 -11.16 -6.34
N GLN A 73 -4.12 -9.85 -6.39
CA GLN A 73 -4.60 -8.92 -7.41
C GLN A 73 -3.42 -8.39 -8.23
N PRO A 74 -2.90 -9.12 -9.24
CA PRO A 74 -1.77 -8.65 -10.02
C PRO A 74 -2.08 -7.31 -10.71
N LEU A 75 -1.19 -6.33 -10.55
CA LEU A 75 -1.39 -4.99 -11.11
C LEU A 75 -1.55 -5.01 -12.64
N SER A 76 -0.86 -5.92 -13.33
CA SER A 76 -1.02 -6.15 -14.77
C SER A 76 -2.46 -6.47 -15.13
N ASP A 77 -3.10 -7.35 -14.37
CA ASP A 77 -4.41 -7.89 -14.70
C ASP A 77 -5.47 -6.81 -14.48
N ILE A 78 -5.31 -6.02 -13.43
CA ILE A 78 -6.18 -4.88 -13.10
C ILE A 78 -6.11 -3.76 -14.14
N GLN A 79 -4.93 -3.53 -14.72
CA GLN A 79 -4.74 -2.50 -15.74
C GLN A 79 -5.23 -2.93 -17.11
N ASN A 80 -5.22 -4.25 -17.39
CA ASN A 80 -5.71 -4.82 -18.64
C ASN A 80 -7.22 -5.12 -18.62
N ALA A 81 -7.84 -5.20 -17.44
CA ALA A 81 -9.29 -5.32 -17.29
C ALA A 81 -9.98 -4.04 -17.81
N SER A 82 -10.63 -4.17 -18.97
CA SER A 82 -11.36 -3.14 -19.71
C SER A 82 -12.73 -2.86 -19.12
#